data_AF-A0A932BP94-F1
#
_entry.id   AF-A0A932BP94-F1
#
_cell.length_a   1.000
_cell.length_b   1.000
_cell.length_c   1.000
_cell.angle_alpha   90.00
_cell.angle_beta   90.00
_cell.angle_gamma   90.00
#
_symmetry.space_group_name_H-M   'P 1'
#
loop_
_entity.id
_entity.type
_entity.pdbx_description
1 polymer ?
#
loop_
_entity_poly.entity_id
_entity_poly.type
_entity_poly.pdbx_seq_one_letter_code
_entity_poly.pdbx_strand_id
1 'polypeptide(L)'
;MAGAEVALRKHGSPIIVTRHRPRGRWTSTAATSSICDARRQGAPLRVRLMVMGIPLRPATPAAGVTRQVAYDICMPRDRLTFGVLPGHDESGDLLGTVELAEALGFDSVWVGDHVLWYVPSPDPIALLGAIAARTSRVRLGTAVMLAALRPAVVGAKAAATLDHLSGGRFVFGVGIGGENPAEFKAAGVPLRERSSRLDETLRICRALWSASGPVTFEGRHMSLHEARFDLPPLTPSGPPIWVGGRAPGSLRRAGELGDGWLAFVVTPQRFREGWATVRAHAEAAGRDPDALTPGLQVWCALADSDGEARGLIAPAIEAMYRTPFERFERYTIYGTP
;
A
#
# COMPACT_ATOMS: atom_id res chain seq x y z
N MET A 1 -47.86 -20.36 16.54
CA MET A 1 -46.95 -21.52 16.72
C MET A 1 -45.53 -21.04 16.55
N ALA A 2 -44.64 -21.53 17.42
CA ALA A 2 -43.38 -20.92 17.80
C ALA A 2 -42.40 -20.66 16.65
N GLY A 3 -41.81 -19.47 16.65
CA GLY A 3 -40.59 -19.12 15.91
C GLY A 3 -39.73 -18.26 16.83
N ALA A 4 -38.54 -18.77 17.18
CA ALA A 4 -37.68 -18.23 18.21
C ALA A 4 -37.02 -16.90 17.80
N GLU A 5 -37.00 -15.93 18.72
CA GLU A 5 -36.11 -14.78 18.69
C GLU A 5 -34.66 -15.22 18.94
N VAL A 6 -33.73 -14.81 18.08
CA VAL A 6 -32.29 -14.81 18.41
C VAL A 6 -31.89 -13.37 18.76
N ALA A 7 -31.80 -13.10 20.06
CA ALA A 7 -31.25 -11.85 20.59
C ALA A 7 -29.73 -11.95 20.68
N LEU A 8 -28.99 -11.17 19.89
CA LEU A 8 -27.54 -11.04 20.07
C LEU A 8 -27.26 -10.13 21.27
N ARG A 9 -26.68 -10.71 22.33
CA ARG A 9 -26.22 -10.02 23.55
C ARG A 9 -24.69 -10.06 23.62
N LYS A 10 -24.06 -8.93 23.96
CA LYS A 10 -22.72 -8.90 24.58
C LYS A 10 -22.82 -8.08 25.86
N HIS A 11 -22.67 -8.76 27.01
CA HIS A 11 -22.66 -8.21 28.37
C HIS A 11 -23.62 -7.05 28.71
N GLY A 12 -24.91 -7.35 28.88
CA GLY A 12 -25.71 -6.74 29.94
C GLY A 12 -26.11 -5.26 29.85
N SER A 13 -26.03 -4.58 28.71
CA SER A 13 -26.70 -3.27 28.53
C SER A 13 -27.24 -3.12 27.11
N PRO A 14 -28.44 -2.54 26.91
CA PRO A 14 -29.02 -2.37 25.59
C PRO A 14 -28.21 -1.36 24.77
N ILE A 15 -27.84 -1.73 23.54
CA ILE A 15 -27.31 -0.77 22.56
C ILE A 15 -28.49 0.04 22.01
N ILE A 16 -28.59 1.30 22.41
CA ILE A 16 -29.52 2.26 21.82
C ILE A 16 -28.87 2.78 20.52
N VAL A 17 -29.43 2.41 19.37
CA VAL A 17 -29.07 3.02 18.09
C VAL A 17 -29.92 4.27 17.89
N THR A 18 -29.37 5.44 18.20
CA THR A 18 -30.01 6.72 17.84
C THR A 18 -29.50 7.20 16.48
N ARG A 19 -30.40 7.19 15.50
CA ARG A 19 -30.20 7.87 14.21
C ARG A 19 -30.75 9.29 14.35
N HIS A 20 -29.90 10.30 14.32
CA HIS A 20 -30.36 11.69 14.32
C HIS A 20 -30.76 12.09 12.89
N ARG A 21 -32.06 12.25 12.65
CA ARG A 21 -32.59 13.10 11.57
C ARG A 21 -33.55 14.13 12.18
N PRO A 22 -33.48 15.40 11.75
CA PRO A 22 -34.38 16.42 12.24
C PRO A 22 -35.78 16.19 11.63
N ARG A 23 -36.74 15.86 12.50
CA ARG A 23 -38.21 15.84 12.30
C ARG A 23 -38.78 14.77 11.32
N GLY A 24 -39.66 13.90 11.83
CA GLY A 24 -40.65 13.13 11.04
C GLY A 24 -40.69 11.60 11.30
N ARG A 25 -41.90 11.03 11.39
CA ARG A 25 -42.29 9.64 11.77
C ARG A 25 -41.62 8.51 10.96
N TRP A 26 -41.51 7.35 11.61
CA TRP A 26 -41.08 6.06 11.03
C TRP A 26 -42.26 5.26 10.47
N THR A 27 -42.08 4.64 9.30
CA THR A 27 -42.84 3.47 8.83
C THR A 27 -41.85 2.36 8.46
N SER A 28 -42.20 1.12 8.79
CA SER A 28 -41.37 -0.07 8.58
C SER A 28 -41.49 -0.59 7.16
N THR A 29 -40.37 -0.90 6.52
CA THR A 29 -40.32 -1.85 5.40
C THR A 29 -39.02 -2.63 5.47
N ALA A 30 -39.14 -3.96 5.45
CA ALA A 30 -38.06 -4.91 5.36
C ALA A 30 -37.40 -4.85 3.97
N ALA A 31 -36.09 -5.00 3.90
CA ALA A 31 -35.40 -5.43 2.69
C ALA A 31 -34.04 -6.06 3.05
N THR A 32 -33.93 -7.35 2.75
CA THR A 32 -32.70 -8.13 2.63
C THR A 32 -32.06 -7.87 1.27
N SER A 33 -30.84 -7.32 1.21
CA SER A 33 -29.93 -7.49 0.06
C SER A 33 -28.51 -6.99 0.32
N SER A 34 -27.55 -7.91 0.12
CA SER A 34 -26.22 -7.82 -0.48
C SER A 34 -25.48 -6.46 -0.59
N ILE A 35 -24.19 -6.52 -0.22
CA ILE A 35 -23.07 -5.57 -0.46
C ILE A 35 -23.06 -4.88 -1.84
N CYS A 36 -23.71 -5.44 -2.86
CA CYS A 36 -23.84 -4.80 -4.18
C CYS A 36 -24.73 -3.54 -4.19
N ASP A 37 -25.69 -3.38 -3.26
CA ASP A 37 -26.63 -2.24 -3.28
C ASP A 37 -26.04 -0.93 -2.74
N ALA A 38 -24.89 -0.99 -2.04
CA ALA A 38 -24.17 0.17 -1.56
C ALA A 38 -23.50 1.02 -2.67
N ARG A 39 -23.50 0.54 -3.93
CA ARG A 39 -23.04 1.29 -5.11
C ARG A 39 -24.00 2.42 -5.53
N ARG A 40 -25.30 2.37 -5.18
CA ARG A 40 -26.30 3.29 -5.77
C ARG A 40 -26.64 4.55 -4.95
N GLN A 41 -26.28 4.64 -3.67
CA GLN A 41 -26.91 5.65 -2.79
C GLN A 41 -26.00 6.77 -2.24
N GLY A 42 -24.75 6.90 -2.70
CA GLY A 42 -23.96 8.13 -2.48
C GLY A 42 -23.74 8.56 -1.02
N ALA A 43 -23.99 7.69 -0.04
CA ALA A 43 -23.85 8.04 1.37
C ALA A 43 -22.39 7.87 1.85
N PRO A 44 -21.84 8.82 2.63
CA PRO A 44 -20.50 8.71 3.19
C PRO A 44 -20.43 7.55 4.19
N LEU A 45 -19.43 6.68 4.03
CA LEU A 45 -19.10 5.61 4.98
C LEU A 45 -18.41 6.25 6.20
N ARG A 46 -19.09 6.27 7.35
CA ARG A 46 -18.48 6.64 8.64
C ARG A 46 -18.01 5.37 9.34
N VAL A 47 -16.73 5.05 9.24
CA VAL A 47 -16.12 3.99 10.06
C VAL A 47 -15.71 4.59 11.39
N ARG A 48 -16.44 4.23 12.47
CA ARG A 48 -16.17 4.70 13.83
C ARG A 48 -15.30 3.65 14.54
N LEU A 49 -13.97 3.80 14.46
CA LEU A 49 -13.06 2.96 15.24
C LEU A 49 -12.99 3.49 16.69
N MET A 50 -13.46 2.69 17.65
CA MET A 50 -13.39 3.01 19.08
C MET A 50 -12.15 2.34 19.68
N VAL A 51 -11.15 3.13 20.09
CA VAL A 51 -9.96 2.63 20.78
C VAL A 51 -10.05 3.02 22.26
N MET A 52 -10.17 2.03 23.14
CA MET A 52 -10.12 2.19 24.59
C MET A 52 -8.70 1.90 25.09
N GLY A 53 -7.96 2.91 25.54
CA GLY A 53 -6.64 2.75 26.14
C GLY A 53 -6.71 2.67 27.67
N ILE A 54 -6.04 1.66 28.24
CA ILE A 54 -5.78 1.55 29.69
C ILE A 54 -4.43 2.25 29.96
N PRO A 55 -4.33 3.22 30.89
CA PRO A 55 -3.05 3.79 31.30
C PRO A 55 -2.35 2.88 32.32
N LEU A 56 -1.04 2.71 32.18
CA LEU A 56 -0.17 2.17 33.23
C LEU A 56 -0.02 3.24 34.34
N ARG A 57 -0.38 2.84 35.57
CA ARG A 57 -0.65 3.57 36.85
C ARG A 57 0.56 4.27 37.54
N PRO A 58 0.41 4.96 38.70
CA PRO A 58 -0.81 5.35 39.45
C PRO A 58 -0.89 6.85 39.84
N ALA A 59 -2.08 7.46 39.77
CA ALA A 59 -2.53 8.49 40.69
C ALA A 59 -4.07 8.57 40.64
N THR A 60 -4.73 8.59 41.78
CA THR A 60 -6.19 8.73 41.93
C THR A 60 -6.47 9.94 42.84
N PRO A 61 -7.69 10.54 42.79
CA PRO A 61 -8.45 10.94 41.60
C PRO A 61 -9.02 12.38 41.76
N ALA A 62 -9.21 13.11 40.66
CA ALA A 62 -10.24 14.16 40.61
C ALA A 62 -10.83 14.22 39.20
N ALA A 63 -12.16 14.26 39.16
CA ALA A 63 -13.00 14.14 37.97
C ALA A 63 -12.57 15.08 36.83
N GLY A 64 -12.30 14.51 35.65
CA GLY A 64 -11.84 15.28 34.49
C GLY A 64 -12.16 14.56 33.19
N VAL A 65 -13.24 15.01 32.55
CA VAL A 65 -13.60 14.94 31.12
C VAL A 65 -12.68 14.08 30.24
N THR A 66 -13.13 12.88 29.86
CA THR A 66 -12.52 12.08 28.79
C THR A 66 -12.80 12.76 27.44
N ARG A 67 -11.81 13.44 26.86
CA ARG A 67 -11.92 13.96 25.49
C ARG A 67 -11.64 12.85 24.48
N GLN A 68 -12.68 12.46 23.76
CA GLN A 68 -12.67 11.57 22.60
C GLN A 68 -12.04 12.32 21.40
N VAL A 69 -10.94 11.82 20.84
CA VAL A 69 -10.38 12.34 19.58
C VAL A 69 -10.69 11.34 18.48
N ALA A 70 -11.62 11.71 17.60
CA ALA A 70 -11.89 10.98 16.37
C ALA A 70 -10.82 11.34 15.32
N TYR A 71 -10.22 10.34 14.69
CA TYR A 71 -9.31 10.53 13.58
C TYR A 71 -10.08 10.33 12.27
N ASP A 72 -10.75 11.39 11.79
CA ASP A 72 -11.36 11.36 10.46
C ASP A 72 -10.25 11.52 9.41
N ILE A 73 -10.06 10.52 8.56
CA ILE A 73 -9.39 10.69 7.27
C ILE A 73 -10.52 10.75 6.25
N CYS A 74 -10.96 11.96 5.91
CA CYS A 74 -12.01 12.17 4.94
C CYS A 74 -11.37 12.33 3.56
N MET A 75 -11.24 11.22 2.83
CA MET A 75 -10.98 11.25 1.39
C MET A 75 -12.33 11.12 0.66
N PRO A 76 -12.62 11.98 -0.33
CA PRO A 76 -13.76 11.77 -1.22
C PRO A 76 -13.71 10.37 -1.83
N ARG A 77 -14.83 9.64 -1.85
CA ARG A 77 -14.88 8.21 -2.26
C ARG A 77 -14.51 8.01 -3.73
N ASP A 78 -14.69 9.05 -4.55
CA ASP A 78 -14.28 9.17 -5.95
C ASP A 78 -12.76 9.33 -6.15
N ARG A 79 -11.99 9.49 -5.06
CA ARG A 79 -10.52 9.58 -5.07
C ARG A 79 -9.82 8.36 -4.46
N LEU A 80 -10.55 7.34 -4.02
CA LEU A 80 -9.97 6.14 -3.43
C LEU A 80 -9.92 5.02 -4.47
N THR A 81 -8.71 4.57 -4.77
CA THR A 81 -8.45 3.43 -5.67
C THR A 81 -8.08 2.19 -4.87
N PHE A 82 -8.52 1.02 -5.32
CA PHE A 82 -8.23 -0.27 -4.69
C PHE A 82 -7.31 -1.11 -5.56
N GLY A 83 -6.22 -1.58 -4.97
CA GLY A 83 -5.28 -2.49 -5.63
C GLY A 83 -5.29 -3.87 -5.02
N VAL A 84 -4.81 -4.85 -5.79
CA VAL A 84 -4.53 -6.21 -5.31
C VAL A 84 -3.05 -6.53 -5.44
N LEU A 85 -2.54 -7.35 -4.52
CA LEU A 85 -1.22 -7.93 -4.59
C LEU A 85 -1.43 -9.44 -4.65
N PRO A 86 -1.61 -10.01 -5.86
CA PRO A 86 -1.99 -11.41 -5.99
C PRO A 86 -0.84 -12.30 -5.50
N GLY A 87 -1.17 -13.19 -4.58
CA GLY A 87 -0.26 -14.25 -4.15
C GLY A 87 -0.27 -15.42 -5.15
N HIS A 88 0.63 -16.37 -4.95
CA HIS A 88 0.45 -17.71 -5.51
C HIS A 88 -0.74 -18.35 -4.81
N ASP A 89 -1.84 -18.52 -5.52
CA ASP A 89 -2.96 -19.32 -5.05
C ASP A 89 -2.67 -20.82 -5.27
N GLU A 90 -3.52 -21.69 -4.73
CA GLU A 90 -3.36 -23.14 -4.89
C GLU A 90 -3.48 -23.59 -6.36
N SER A 91 -4.13 -22.78 -7.21
CA SER A 91 -4.27 -23.07 -8.63
C SER A 91 -3.00 -22.81 -9.42
N GLY A 92 -2.14 -21.90 -8.95
CA GLY A 92 -0.95 -21.43 -9.65
C GLY A 92 -1.25 -20.50 -10.83
N ASP A 93 -2.52 -20.18 -11.11
CA ASP A 93 -2.94 -19.31 -12.22
C ASP A 93 -2.96 -17.82 -11.81
N LEU A 94 -1.75 -17.31 -11.65
CA LEU A 94 -1.53 -15.92 -11.28
C LEU A 94 -2.09 -14.94 -12.33
N LEU A 95 -2.03 -15.30 -13.62
CA LEU A 95 -2.49 -14.42 -14.70
C LEU A 95 -4.02 -14.39 -14.78
N GLY A 96 -4.68 -15.54 -14.64
CA GLY A 96 -6.15 -15.60 -14.55
C GLY A 96 -6.69 -14.86 -13.33
N THR A 97 -6.01 -14.95 -12.18
CA THR A 97 -6.36 -14.17 -10.98
C THR A 97 -6.30 -12.66 -11.24
N VAL A 98 -5.29 -12.20 -12.00
CA VAL A 98 -5.14 -10.78 -12.35
C VAL A 98 -6.22 -10.32 -13.33
N GLU A 99 -6.55 -11.13 -14.35
CA GLU A 99 -7.65 -10.83 -15.28
C GLU A 99 -8.99 -10.74 -14.56
N LEU A 100 -9.24 -11.65 -13.61
CA LEU A 100 -10.42 -11.60 -12.75
C LEU A 100 -10.44 -10.31 -11.91
N ALA A 101 -9.32 -9.91 -11.30
CA ALA A 101 -9.25 -8.66 -10.55
C ALA A 101 -9.55 -7.43 -11.44
N GLU A 102 -9.03 -7.40 -12.67
CA GLU A 102 -9.36 -6.35 -13.63
C GLU A 102 -10.85 -6.35 -13.99
N ALA A 103 -11.45 -7.52 -14.25
CA ALA A 103 -12.87 -7.66 -14.57
C ALA A 103 -13.79 -7.25 -13.41
N LEU A 104 -13.38 -7.50 -12.16
CA LEU A 104 -14.10 -7.08 -10.95
C LEU A 104 -13.99 -5.57 -10.66
N GLY A 105 -13.13 -4.86 -11.38
CA GLY A 105 -13.02 -3.42 -11.30
C GLY A 105 -11.96 -2.91 -10.31
N PHE A 106 -10.98 -3.73 -9.92
CA PHE A 106 -9.82 -3.22 -9.18
C PHE A 106 -9.05 -2.19 -10.02
N ASP A 107 -8.41 -1.22 -9.39
CA ASP A 107 -7.72 -0.12 -10.07
C ASP A 107 -6.25 -0.44 -10.35
N SER A 108 -5.66 -1.36 -9.59
CA SER A 108 -4.24 -1.67 -9.70
C SER A 108 -3.87 -3.09 -9.27
N VAL A 109 -2.75 -3.58 -9.82
CA VAL A 109 -2.12 -4.85 -9.48
C VAL A 109 -0.67 -4.58 -9.10
N TRP A 110 -0.25 -5.17 -7.98
CA TRP A 110 1.07 -4.95 -7.39
C TRP A 110 1.83 -6.26 -7.25
N VAL A 111 3.16 -6.21 -7.39
CA VAL A 111 4.03 -7.38 -7.22
C VAL A 111 5.18 -7.03 -6.26
N GLY A 112 5.38 -7.84 -5.24
CA GLY A 112 6.50 -7.70 -4.29
C GLY A 112 7.82 -8.20 -4.89
N ASP A 113 8.94 -7.78 -4.30
CA ASP A 113 10.27 -8.16 -4.76
C ASP A 113 11.13 -8.70 -3.63
N HIS A 114 11.66 -9.90 -3.82
CA HIS A 114 12.80 -10.40 -3.08
C HIS A 114 13.63 -11.32 -3.98
N VAL A 115 14.96 -11.21 -3.87
CA VAL A 115 15.88 -12.08 -4.63
C VAL A 115 16.06 -13.43 -3.93
N LEU A 116 16.16 -13.41 -2.61
CA LEU A 116 16.32 -14.60 -1.77
C LEU A 116 15.38 -14.49 -0.58
N TRP A 117 14.17 -15.04 -0.73
CA TRP A 117 13.16 -15.07 0.33
C TRP A 117 12.63 -16.48 0.51
N TYR A 118 12.06 -16.75 1.68
CA TYR A 118 11.54 -18.06 2.03
C TYR A 118 10.10 -18.29 1.57
N VAL A 119 9.40 -17.25 1.13
CA VAL A 119 8.14 -17.37 0.40
C VAL A 119 8.48 -17.29 -1.08
N PRO A 120 8.05 -18.26 -1.92
CA PRO A 120 8.24 -18.18 -3.36
C PRO A 120 7.69 -16.86 -3.91
N SER A 121 8.54 -16.13 -4.62
CA SER A 121 8.18 -14.88 -5.27
C SER A 121 8.78 -14.83 -6.68
N PRO A 122 8.00 -14.47 -7.71
CA PRO A 122 8.53 -14.29 -9.05
C PRO A 122 9.38 -13.01 -9.14
N ASP A 123 10.21 -12.91 -10.17
CA ASP A 123 10.81 -11.62 -10.50
C ASP A 123 9.69 -10.63 -10.89
N PRO A 124 9.62 -9.45 -10.23
CA PRO A 124 8.50 -8.54 -10.41
C PRO A 124 8.48 -7.91 -11.80
N ILE A 125 9.64 -7.67 -12.43
CA ILE A 125 9.69 -7.04 -13.76
C ILE A 125 9.17 -8.01 -14.82
N ALA A 126 9.63 -9.26 -14.77
CA ALA A 126 9.21 -10.29 -15.71
C ALA A 126 7.70 -10.56 -15.59
N LEU A 127 7.19 -10.74 -14.36
CA LEU A 127 5.78 -10.98 -14.14
C LEU A 127 4.91 -9.79 -14.58
N LEU A 128 5.29 -8.56 -14.22
CA LEU A 128 4.53 -7.38 -14.62
C LEU A 128 4.53 -7.18 -16.14
N GLY A 129 5.58 -7.61 -16.85
CA GLY A 129 5.59 -7.64 -18.31
C GLY A 129 4.52 -8.58 -18.89
N ALA A 130 4.37 -9.78 -18.32
CA ALA A 130 3.32 -10.71 -18.70
C ALA A 130 1.92 -10.18 -18.36
N ILE A 131 1.75 -9.58 -17.18
CA ILE A 131 0.49 -8.95 -16.77
C ILE A 131 0.13 -7.77 -17.68
N ALA A 132 1.10 -6.95 -18.08
CA ALA A 132 0.88 -5.82 -18.97
C ALA A 132 0.29 -6.26 -20.32
N ALA A 133 0.74 -7.39 -20.85
CA ALA A 133 0.22 -7.96 -22.10
C ALA A 133 -1.20 -8.54 -21.98
N ARG A 134 -1.66 -8.87 -20.76
CA ARG A 134 -2.96 -9.50 -20.49
C ARG A 134 -4.02 -8.55 -19.92
N THR A 135 -3.63 -7.31 -19.62
CA THR A 135 -4.53 -6.32 -19.02
C THR A 135 -4.50 -5.02 -19.80
N SER A 136 -5.56 -4.22 -19.72
CA SER A 136 -5.69 -2.98 -20.50
C SER A 136 -5.99 -1.74 -19.67
N ARG A 137 -6.46 -1.89 -18.43
CA ARG A 137 -6.96 -0.80 -17.59
C ARG A 137 -6.22 -0.70 -16.26
N VAL A 138 -5.96 -1.81 -15.57
CA VAL A 138 -5.36 -1.76 -14.22
C VAL A 138 -3.98 -1.12 -14.23
N ARG A 139 -3.68 -0.26 -13.25
CA ARG A 139 -2.31 0.20 -13.03
C ARG A 139 -1.45 -0.96 -12.55
N LEU A 140 -0.18 -0.97 -12.94
CA LEU A 140 0.76 -2.02 -12.59
C LEU A 140 1.83 -1.45 -11.69
N GLY A 141 2.22 -2.12 -10.61
CA GLY A 141 3.27 -1.57 -9.77
C GLY A 141 4.07 -2.58 -8.99
N THR A 142 5.24 -2.16 -8.55
CA THR A 142 6.07 -2.93 -7.62
C THR A 142 5.78 -2.49 -6.18
N ALA A 143 5.63 -3.42 -5.23
CA ALA A 143 5.29 -3.12 -3.83
C ALA A 143 6.12 -3.95 -2.84
N VAL A 144 7.44 -3.77 -2.77
CA VAL A 144 8.27 -2.75 -3.43
C VAL A 144 9.50 -3.41 -4.04
N MET A 145 10.04 -2.83 -5.11
CA MET A 145 11.28 -3.30 -5.73
C MET A 145 12.51 -2.90 -4.91
N LEU A 146 13.39 -3.86 -4.64
CA LEU A 146 14.67 -3.66 -3.97
C LEU A 146 15.70 -3.10 -4.96
N ALA A 147 15.45 -1.89 -5.45
CA ALA A 147 16.24 -1.27 -6.53
C ALA A 147 17.72 -1.04 -6.15
N ALA A 148 18.05 -1.00 -4.86
CA ALA A 148 19.44 -0.92 -4.39
C ALA A 148 20.27 -2.20 -4.65
N LEU A 149 19.61 -3.34 -4.90
CA LEU A 149 20.27 -4.62 -5.22
C LEU A 149 20.65 -4.76 -6.69
N ARG A 150 20.27 -3.79 -7.54
CA ARG A 150 20.40 -3.89 -8.99
C ARG A 150 21.21 -2.71 -9.54
N PRO A 151 21.93 -2.89 -10.67
CA PRO A 151 22.51 -1.75 -11.38
C PRO A 151 21.43 -0.75 -11.76
N ALA A 152 21.59 0.53 -11.40
CA ALA A 152 20.56 1.54 -11.61
C ALA A 152 20.13 1.69 -13.07
N VAL A 153 21.06 1.64 -14.01
CA VAL A 153 20.77 1.75 -15.45
C VAL A 153 19.90 0.61 -15.94
N VAL A 154 20.16 -0.62 -15.46
CA VAL A 154 19.37 -1.80 -15.83
C VAL A 154 17.95 -1.68 -15.27
N GLY A 155 17.81 -1.26 -14.01
CA GLY A 155 16.50 -0.98 -13.40
C GLY A 155 15.75 0.14 -14.12
N ALA A 156 16.43 1.24 -14.47
CA ALA A 156 15.86 2.35 -15.20
C ALA A 156 15.36 1.93 -16.59
N LYS A 157 16.13 1.09 -17.30
CA LYS A 157 15.76 0.55 -18.61
C LYS A 157 14.54 -0.38 -18.50
N ALA A 158 14.55 -1.29 -17.54
CA ALA A 158 13.45 -2.21 -17.29
C ALA A 158 12.14 -1.50 -16.97
N ALA A 159 12.18 -0.48 -16.10
CA ALA A 159 11.03 0.34 -15.76
C ALA A 159 10.52 1.14 -16.97
N ALA A 160 11.40 1.70 -17.81
CA ALA A 160 10.99 2.37 -19.06
C ALA A 160 10.35 1.38 -20.04
N THR A 161 10.86 0.16 -20.15
CA THR A 161 10.24 -0.89 -20.98
C THR A 161 8.85 -1.27 -20.46
N LEU A 162 8.68 -1.48 -19.15
CA LEU A 162 7.36 -1.76 -18.57
C LEU A 162 6.37 -0.61 -18.75
N ASP A 163 6.85 0.63 -18.68
CA ASP A 163 6.04 1.80 -18.97
C ASP A 163 5.49 1.77 -20.40
N HIS A 164 6.28 1.36 -21.40
CA HIS A 164 5.79 1.09 -22.75
C HIS A 164 4.83 -0.10 -22.84
N LEU A 165 5.22 -1.26 -22.29
CA LEU A 165 4.40 -2.49 -22.35
C LEU A 165 3.02 -2.31 -21.70
N SER A 166 2.96 -1.49 -20.65
CA SER A 166 1.74 -1.19 -19.93
C SER A 166 0.95 -0.02 -20.52
N GLY A 167 1.46 0.69 -21.52
CA GLY A 167 0.83 1.89 -22.05
C GLY A 167 0.75 3.03 -21.03
N GLY A 168 1.79 3.23 -20.22
CA GLY A 168 1.89 4.30 -19.22
C GLY A 168 1.20 3.99 -17.89
N ARG A 169 0.78 2.73 -17.68
CA ARG A 169 0.08 2.28 -16.46
C ARG A 169 1.02 1.86 -15.33
N PHE A 170 2.33 1.77 -15.59
CA PHE A 170 3.32 1.31 -14.62
C PHE A 170 3.62 2.35 -13.53
N VAL A 171 3.78 1.88 -12.29
CA VAL A 171 4.23 2.63 -11.11
C VAL A 171 5.46 1.93 -10.55
N PHE A 172 6.58 2.63 -10.55
CA PHE A 172 7.84 2.11 -10.05
C PHE A 172 7.93 2.26 -8.54
N GLY A 173 7.29 1.34 -7.81
CA GLY A 173 7.35 1.33 -6.36
C GLY A 173 8.66 0.73 -5.84
N VAL A 174 9.42 1.49 -5.06
CA VAL A 174 10.78 1.16 -4.64
C VAL A 174 10.91 1.09 -3.12
N GLY A 175 11.75 0.17 -2.65
CA GLY A 175 11.97 -0.10 -1.24
C GLY A 175 13.44 -0.10 -0.87
N ILE A 176 13.71 0.18 0.40
CA ILE A 176 15.06 0.12 0.94
C ILE A 176 15.57 -1.31 1.12
N GLY A 177 14.65 -2.26 1.39
CA GLY A 177 14.92 -3.65 1.68
C GLY A 177 15.81 -3.91 2.90
N GLY A 178 16.27 -5.15 3.01
CA GLY A 178 17.28 -5.56 3.97
C GLY A 178 16.71 -6.14 5.26
N GLU A 179 15.45 -6.58 5.24
CA GLU A 179 14.92 -7.50 6.25
C GLU A 179 15.64 -8.85 6.21
N ASN A 180 16.12 -9.28 5.03
CA ASN A 180 17.04 -10.40 4.89
C ASN A 180 18.44 -9.93 4.45
N PRO A 181 19.39 -9.69 5.37
CA PRO A 181 20.76 -9.30 5.02
C PRO A 181 21.48 -10.24 4.04
N ALA A 182 21.06 -11.51 3.95
CA ALA A 182 21.66 -12.47 3.04
C ALA A 182 21.41 -12.12 1.56
N GLU A 183 20.28 -11.47 1.23
CA GLU A 183 19.98 -11.06 -0.15
C GLU A 183 20.96 -9.97 -0.64
N PHE A 184 21.31 -9.03 0.24
CA PHE A 184 22.30 -7.98 -0.01
C PHE A 184 23.70 -8.58 -0.21
N LYS A 185 24.08 -9.51 0.67
CA LYS A 185 25.36 -10.21 0.55
C LYS A 185 25.45 -10.99 -0.77
N ALA A 186 24.39 -11.72 -1.14
CA ALA A 186 24.36 -12.52 -2.38
C ALA A 186 24.39 -11.64 -3.64
N ALA A 187 23.73 -10.47 -3.61
CA ALA A 187 23.78 -9.49 -4.70
C ALA A 187 25.09 -8.68 -4.75
N GLY A 188 26.03 -8.91 -3.82
CA GLY A 188 27.29 -8.17 -3.75
C GLY A 188 27.14 -6.72 -3.30
N VAL A 189 26.02 -6.36 -2.66
CA VAL A 189 25.74 -4.99 -2.20
C VAL A 189 25.92 -4.89 -0.68
N PRO A 190 26.85 -4.05 -0.19
CA PRO A 190 26.98 -3.84 1.25
C PRO A 190 25.70 -3.27 1.86
N LEU A 191 25.15 -3.94 2.87
CA LEU A 191 23.88 -3.55 3.50
C LEU A 191 23.86 -2.10 3.98
N ARG A 192 25.00 -1.59 4.48
CA ARG A 192 25.16 -0.20 4.95
C ARG A 192 25.01 0.85 3.85
N GLU A 193 25.18 0.46 2.59
CA GLU A 193 25.14 1.37 1.43
C GLU A 193 23.75 1.45 0.80
N ARG A 194 22.81 0.55 1.16
CA ARG A 194 21.49 0.42 0.54
C ARG A 194 20.73 1.75 0.39
N SER A 195 20.82 2.63 1.39
CA SER A 195 20.13 3.93 1.36
C SER A 195 20.75 4.91 0.38
N SER A 196 22.08 5.04 0.36
CA SER A 196 22.73 5.97 -0.56
C SER A 196 22.71 5.45 -1.99
N ARG A 197 22.80 4.12 -2.17
CA ARG A 197 22.57 3.46 -3.46
C ARG A 197 21.16 3.69 -3.99
N LEU A 198 20.13 3.51 -3.16
CA LEU A 198 18.76 3.79 -3.59
C LEU A 198 18.57 5.26 -3.99
N ASP A 199 19.10 6.20 -3.21
CA ASP A 199 19.03 7.64 -3.54
C ASP A 199 19.68 7.94 -4.90
N GLU A 200 20.86 7.38 -5.17
CA GLU A 200 21.53 7.49 -6.48
C GLU A 200 20.75 6.81 -7.60
N THR A 201 20.21 5.62 -7.37
CA THR A 201 19.38 4.90 -8.35
C THR A 201 18.19 5.75 -8.80
N LEU A 202 17.47 6.40 -7.89
CA LEU A 202 16.32 7.23 -8.26
C LEU A 202 16.73 8.47 -9.04
N ARG A 203 17.85 9.11 -8.69
CA ARG A 203 18.40 10.24 -9.46
C ARG A 203 18.83 9.82 -10.85
N ILE A 204 19.50 8.68 -10.98
CA ILE A 204 19.90 8.11 -12.27
C ILE A 204 18.68 7.76 -13.13
N CYS A 205 17.65 7.14 -12.54
CA CYS A 205 16.40 6.84 -13.24
C CYS A 205 15.80 8.13 -13.82
N ARG A 206 15.65 9.16 -12.99
CA ARG A 206 15.14 10.46 -13.46
C ARG A 206 16.00 11.07 -14.54
N ALA A 207 17.30 11.17 -14.31
CA ALA A 207 18.23 11.75 -15.28
C ALA A 207 18.11 11.07 -16.65
N LEU A 208 18.10 9.74 -16.69
CA LEU A 208 17.97 8.98 -17.94
C LEU A 208 16.59 9.08 -18.59
N TRP A 209 15.51 9.19 -17.81
CA TRP A 209 14.14 9.24 -18.33
C TRP A 209 13.72 10.60 -18.85
N SER A 210 14.23 11.69 -18.26
CA SER A 210 13.86 13.06 -18.64
C SER A 210 14.89 13.74 -19.54
N ALA A 211 16.04 13.12 -19.81
CA ALA A 211 17.04 13.73 -20.66
C ALA A 211 16.64 13.74 -22.13
N SER A 212 16.88 14.87 -22.80
CA SER A 212 16.79 15.02 -24.25
C SER A 212 18.09 14.66 -24.97
N GLY A 213 19.16 14.34 -24.23
CA GLY A 213 20.49 14.02 -24.75
C GLY A 213 21.29 13.13 -23.81
N PRO A 214 22.61 12.96 -24.06
CA PRO A 214 23.48 12.17 -23.19
C PRO A 214 23.54 12.68 -21.75
N VAL A 215 23.57 11.75 -20.81
CA VAL A 215 23.65 11.97 -19.36
C VAL A 215 25.00 11.49 -18.85
N THR A 216 25.72 12.40 -18.21
CA THR A 216 26.88 12.08 -17.39
C THR A 216 26.51 12.28 -15.93
N PHE A 217 26.78 11.29 -15.09
CA PHE A 217 26.44 11.29 -13.68
C PHE A 217 27.63 10.74 -12.89
N GLU A 218 28.07 11.46 -11.88
CA GLU A 218 29.17 11.03 -11.00
C GLU A 218 28.64 10.88 -9.57
N GLY A 219 28.32 9.65 -9.19
CA GLY A 219 27.85 9.28 -7.86
C GLY A 219 28.95 8.63 -7.01
N ARG A 220 28.62 8.37 -5.75
CA ARG A 220 29.49 7.59 -4.85
C ARG A 220 29.53 6.12 -5.25
N HIS A 221 28.42 5.58 -5.73
CA HIS A 221 28.26 4.14 -6.00
C HIS A 221 28.22 3.82 -7.48
N MET A 222 27.79 4.78 -8.30
CA MET A 222 27.50 4.57 -9.72
C MET A 222 27.91 5.81 -10.51
N SER A 223 28.53 5.59 -11.67
CA SER A 223 28.84 6.64 -12.63
C SER A 223 28.28 6.30 -14.00
N LEU A 224 27.91 7.34 -14.75
CA LEU A 224 27.46 7.29 -16.13
C LEU A 224 28.31 8.26 -16.94
N HIS A 225 28.68 7.86 -18.15
CA HIS A 225 29.41 8.70 -19.08
C HIS A 225 28.68 8.70 -20.42
N GLU A 226 28.20 9.88 -20.83
CA GLU A 226 27.43 10.08 -22.08
C GLU A 226 26.32 9.03 -22.31
N ALA A 227 25.67 8.58 -21.23
CA ALA A 227 24.66 7.54 -21.28
C ALA A 227 23.31 8.09 -21.76
N ARG A 228 22.60 7.36 -22.61
CA ARG A 228 21.24 7.74 -23.04
C ARG A 228 20.37 6.53 -23.31
N PHE A 229 19.06 6.72 -23.23
CA PHE A 229 18.10 5.77 -23.75
C PHE A 229 17.56 6.26 -25.08
N ASP A 230 17.90 5.58 -26.17
CA ASP A 230 17.32 5.87 -27.50
C ASP A 230 15.84 5.50 -27.60
N LEU A 231 15.34 4.73 -26.62
CA LEU A 231 13.92 4.53 -26.35
C LEU A 231 13.63 5.07 -24.93
N PRO A 232 13.28 6.37 -24.78
CA PRO A 232 12.85 6.92 -23.51
C PRO A 232 11.51 6.31 -23.08
N PRO A 233 11.12 6.40 -21.79
CA PRO A 233 9.80 5.95 -21.34
C PRO A 233 8.66 6.66 -22.08
N LEU A 234 7.49 6.02 -22.11
CA LEU A 234 6.28 6.56 -22.72
C LEU A 234 5.73 7.73 -21.91
N THR A 235 5.71 7.57 -20.59
CA THR A 235 5.32 8.60 -19.63
C THR A 235 6.40 9.69 -19.57
N PRO A 236 6.04 10.98 -19.73
CA PRO A 236 7.00 12.07 -19.59
C PRO A 236 7.73 12.02 -18.25
N SER A 237 9.07 12.08 -18.28
CA SER A 237 9.93 11.94 -17.09
C SER A 237 9.91 10.56 -16.42
N GLY A 238 9.36 9.55 -17.10
CA GLY A 238 9.30 8.16 -16.66
C GLY A 238 8.11 7.79 -15.80
N PRO A 239 7.94 6.49 -15.50
CA PRO A 239 6.85 6.00 -14.65
C PRO A 239 6.91 6.63 -13.26
N PRO A 240 5.76 6.88 -12.59
CA PRO A 240 5.75 7.44 -11.25
C PRO A 240 6.54 6.59 -10.25
N ILE A 241 7.35 7.22 -9.41
CA ILE A 241 8.16 6.53 -8.40
C ILE A 241 7.45 6.58 -7.05
N TRP A 242 7.03 5.43 -6.52
CA TRP A 242 6.42 5.37 -5.19
C TRP A 242 7.41 4.81 -4.18
N VAL A 243 7.72 5.56 -3.12
CA VAL A 243 8.73 5.12 -2.15
C VAL A 243 8.04 4.41 -0.99
N GLY A 244 8.44 3.17 -0.74
CA GLY A 244 7.91 2.35 0.33
C GLY A 244 8.61 2.53 1.68
N GLY A 245 7.83 2.27 2.73
CA GLY A 245 8.33 2.10 4.09
C GLY A 245 8.04 3.27 5.02
N ARG A 246 8.35 3.08 6.30
CA ARG A 246 7.93 3.95 7.41
C ARG A 246 9.07 4.57 8.22
N ALA A 247 10.32 4.29 7.85
CA ALA A 247 11.48 4.84 8.52
C ALA A 247 11.70 6.31 8.09
N PRO A 248 12.32 7.17 8.92
CA PRO A 248 12.56 8.58 8.58
C PRO A 248 13.23 8.77 7.21
N GLY A 249 14.22 7.93 6.88
CA GLY A 249 14.87 7.95 5.57
C GLY A 249 13.96 7.59 4.38
N SER A 250 12.96 6.73 4.57
CA SER A 250 11.96 6.44 3.53
C SER A 250 10.98 7.61 3.36
N LEU A 251 10.54 8.22 4.45
CA LEU A 251 9.63 9.37 4.40
C LEU A 251 10.30 10.58 3.72
N ARG A 252 11.56 10.86 4.08
CA ARG A 252 12.39 11.87 3.41
C ARG A 252 12.47 11.60 1.91
N ARG A 253 12.85 10.39 1.52
CA ARG A 253 13.00 10.00 0.12
C ARG A 253 11.70 10.11 -0.67
N ALA A 254 10.57 9.75 -0.06
CA ALA A 254 9.26 9.91 -0.71
C ALA A 254 8.96 11.37 -1.03
N GLY A 255 9.24 12.29 -0.10
CA GLY A 255 9.03 13.73 -0.31
C GLY A 255 10.03 14.36 -1.27
N GLU A 256 11.32 14.00 -1.16
CA GLU A 256 12.39 14.62 -1.96
C GLU A 256 12.50 14.04 -3.38
N LEU A 257 12.30 12.73 -3.55
CA LEU A 257 12.62 12.01 -4.80
C LEU A 257 11.44 11.22 -5.41
N GLY A 258 10.37 10.97 -4.67
CA GLY A 258 9.22 10.18 -5.12
C GLY A 258 8.06 11.02 -5.65
N ASP A 259 7.11 10.38 -6.33
CA ASP A 259 5.78 10.94 -6.69
C ASP A 259 4.68 10.38 -5.80
N GLY A 260 5.03 9.49 -4.88
CA GLY A 260 4.10 8.90 -3.94
C GLY A 260 4.81 8.17 -2.80
N TRP A 261 4.03 7.86 -1.79
CA TRP A 261 4.48 7.14 -0.60
C TRP A 261 3.63 5.89 -0.42
N LEU A 262 4.26 4.70 -0.42
CA LEU A 262 3.57 3.44 -0.15
C LEU A 262 3.82 3.03 1.30
N ALA A 263 2.87 3.38 2.17
CA ALA A 263 2.92 3.04 3.57
C ALA A 263 2.65 1.55 3.80
N PHE A 264 3.41 0.95 4.72
CA PHE A 264 3.30 -0.47 5.03
C PHE A 264 3.52 -0.73 6.53
N VAL A 265 2.68 -1.59 7.13
CA VAL A 265 2.70 -1.93 8.57
C VAL A 265 2.62 -0.66 9.43
N VAL A 266 1.61 0.17 9.15
CA VAL A 266 1.32 1.39 9.89
C VAL A 266 -0.12 1.41 10.37
N THR A 267 -0.36 2.03 11.52
CA THR A 267 -1.72 2.34 11.98
C THR A 267 -2.24 3.58 11.24
N PRO A 268 -3.55 3.86 11.25
CA PRO A 268 -4.10 5.09 10.66
C PRO A 268 -3.45 6.38 11.21
N GLN A 269 -3.13 6.41 12.51
CA GLN A 269 -2.41 7.52 13.11
C GLN A 269 -1.01 7.68 12.51
N ARG A 270 -0.23 6.60 12.44
CA ARG A 270 1.11 6.62 11.84
C ARG A 270 1.10 6.94 10.35
N PHE A 271 0.05 6.54 9.65
CA PHE A 271 -0.16 6.94 8.25
C PHE A 271 -0.29 8.46 8.13
N ARG A 272 -1.16 9.07 8.94
CA ARG A 272 -1.33 10.54 8.96
C ARG A 272 -0.04 11.28 9.29
N GLU A 273 0.65 10.86 10.34
CA GLU A 273 1.92 11.46 10.78
C GLU A 273 3.02 11.30 9.72
N GLY A 274 3.14 10.09 9.16
CA GLY A 274 4.08 9.79 8.07
C GLY A 274 3.80 10.62 6.83
N TRP A 275 2.52 10.75 6.44
CA TRP A 275 2.12 11.54 5.28
C TRP A 275 2.41 13.03 5.47
N ALA A 276 2.15 13.58 6.66
CA ALA A 276 2.54 14.95 6.98
C ALA A 276 4.06 15.15 6.87
N THR A 277 4.85 14.18 7.32
CA THR A 277 6.32 14.21 7.21
C THR A 277 6.79 14.18 5.74
N VAL A 278 6.17 13.34 4.91
CA VAL A 278 6.47 13.26 3.46
C VAL A 278 6.18 14.60 2.77
N ARG A 279 5.02 15.19 3.02
CA ARG A 279 4.65 16.49 2.45
C ARG A 279 5.61 17.60 2.88
N ALA A 280 5.98 17.65 4.15
CA ALA A 280 6.96 18.61 4.65
C ALA A 280 8.34 18.47 3.97
N HIS A 281 8.80 17.25 3.69
CA HIS A 281 10.03 17.03 2.92
C HIS A 281 9.91 17.47 1.46
N ALA A 282 8.73 17.32 0.86
CA ALA A 282 8.48 17.80 -0.50
C ALA A 282 8.54 19.33 -0.56
N GLU A 283 7.86 20.02 0.36
CA GLU A 283 7.87 21.47 0.49
C GLU A 283 9.30 22.00 0.72
N ALA A 284 10.05 21.38 1.64
CA ALA A 284 11.44 21.76 1.91
C ALA A 284 12.37 21.55 0.70
N ALA A 285 12.04 20.61 -0.19
CA ALA A 285 12.74 20.37 -1.45
C ALA A 285 12.25 21.28 -2.61
N GLY A 286 11.33 22.22 -2.33
CA GLY A 286 10.76 23.11 -3.35
C GLY A 286 9.78 22.43 -4.30
N ARG A 287 9.21 21.28 -3.91
CA ARG A 287 8.25 20.50 -4.71
C ARG A 287 6.83 20.75 -4.22
N ASP A 288 5.87 20.61 -5.12
CA ASP A 288 4.45 20.66 -4.76
C ASP A 288 4.05 19.40 -3.97
N PRO A 289 3.68 19.52 -2.68
CA PRO A 289 3.25 18.38 -1.86
C PRO A 289 1.90 17.80 -2.30
N ASP A 290 1.08 18.53 -3.06
CA ASP A 290 -0.22 18.08 -3.55
C ASP A 290 -0.12 17.26 -4.84
N ALA A 291 1.04 17.30 -5.51
CA ALA A 291 1.35 16.40 -6.62
C ALA A 291 1.71 14.97 -6.17
N LEU A 292 1.94 14.76 -4.87
CA LEU A 292 2.31 13.46 -4.32
C LEU A 292 1.08 12.58 -4.05
N THR A 293 1.20 11.28 -4.35
CA THR A 293 0.13 10.31 -4.09
C THR A 293 0.37 9.49 -2.82
N PRO A 294 -0.57 9.50 -1.85
CA PRO A 294 -0.50 8.63 -0.69
C PRO A 294 -1.06 7.24 -1.02
N GLY A 295 -0.30 6.18 -0.75
CA GLY A 295 -0.69 4.79 -0.88
C GLY A 295 -0.54 4.03 0.43
N LEU A 296 -1.40 3.05 0.68
CA LEU A 296 -1.34 2.18 1.86
C LEU A 296 -1.51 0.73 1.44
N GLN A 297 -0.53 -0.09 1.79
CA GLN A 297 -0.62 -1.54 1.70
C GLN A 297 -1.11 -2.11 3.04
N VAL A 298 -2.20 -2.88 2.99
CA VAL A 298 -2.79 -3.55 4.14
C VAL A 298 -2.94 -5.05 3.88
N TRP A 299 -2.74 -5.85 4.91
CA TRP A 299 -3.18 -7.24 4.91
C TRP A 299 -4.68 -7.28 5.19
N CYS A 300 -5.43 -7.98 4.35
CA CYS A 300 -6.87 -8.05 4.43
C CYS A 300 -7.37 -9.51 4.35
N ALA A 301 -8.37 -9.87 5.14
CA ALA A 301 -9.14 -11.10 4.96
C ALA A 301 -10.63 -10.85 5.25
N LEU A 302 -11.48 -11.24 4.31
CA LEU A 302 -12.94 -11.11 4.44
C LEU A 302 -13.54 -12.50 4.45
N ALA A 303 -14.42 -12.78 5.40
CA ALA A 303 -15.10 -14.06 5.55
C ALA A 303 -16.48 -13.89 6.20
N ASP A 304 -17.25 -14.97 6.36
CA ASP A 304 -18.60 -14.92 6.94
C ASP A 304 -18.61 -14.68 8.46
N SER A 305 -17.44 -14.81 9.11
CA SER A 305 -17.26 -14.46 10.52
C SER A 305 -15.87 -13.91 10.81
N ASP A 306 -15.75 -13.10 11.88
CA ASP A 306 -14.46 -12.58 12.36
C ASP A 306 -13.48 -13.72 12.72
N GLY A 307 -13.99 -14.83 13.26
CA GLY A 307 -13.19 -16.00 13.61
C GLY A 307 -12.60 -16.69 12.38
N GLU A 308 -13.39 -16.84 11.32
CA GLU A 308 -12.93 -17.39 10.05
C GLU A 308 -11.94 -16.45 9.35
N ALA A 309 -12.25 -15.15 9.27
CA ALA A 309 -11.36 -14.16 8.69
C ALA A 309 -10.00 -14.10 9.42
N ARG A 310 -10.02 -14.20 10.76
CA ARG A 310 -8.80 -14.34 11.57
C ARG A 310 -8.06 -15.64 11.24
N GLY A 311 -8.79 -16.75 11.13
CA GLY A 311 -8.24 -18.07 10.77
C GLY A 311 -7.55 -18.11 9.41
N LEU A 312 -7.97 -17.27 8.47
CA LEU A 312 -7.32 -17.10 7.16
C LEU A 312 -6.04 -16.25 7.25
N ILE A 313 -6.12 -15.08 7.91
CA ILE A 313 -5.03 -14.09 7.85
C ILE A 313 -3.89 -14.37 8.84
N ALA A 314 -4.20 -14.91 10.03
CA ALA A 314 -3.20 -15.08 11.08
C ALA A 314 -2.10 -16.09 10.68
N PRO A 315 -2.41 -17.31 10.19
CA PRO A 315 -1.39 -18.27 9.79
C PRO A 315 -0.53 -17.76 8.63
N ALA A 316 -1.14 -17.04 7.68
CA ALA A 316 -0.44 -16.48 6.53
C ALA A 316 0.63 -15.45 6.96
N ILE A 317 0.27 -14.54 7.87
CA ILE A 317 1.19 -13.53 8.39
C ILE A 317 2.27 -14.15 9.28
N GLU A 318 1.92 -15.14 10.10
CA GLU A 318 2.88 -15.84 10.95
C GLU A 318 3.91 -16.62 10.13
N ALA A 319 3.47 -17.32 9.07
CA ALA A 319 4.36 -17.99 8.13
C ALA A 319 5.29 -17.00 7.42
N MET A 320 4.73 -15.86 6.99
CA MET A 320 5.47 -14.85 6.24
C MET A 320 6.41 -14.01 7.09
N TYR A 321 6.12 -13.71 8.36
CA TYR A 321 6.99 -12.88 9.23
C TYR A 321 7.68 -13.64 10.35
N ARG A 322 7.42 -14.94 10.50
CA ARG A 322 7.96 -15.79 11.57
C ARG A 322 7.79 -15.17 12.95
N THR A 323 6.64 -14.55 13.16
CA THR A 323 6.33 -13.72 14.33
C THR A 323 4.84 -13.89 14.67
N PRO A 324 4.44 -13.98 15.95
CA PRO A 324 3.03 -14.14 16.34
C PRO A 324 2.13 -13.05 15.77
N PHE A 325 0.94 -13.43 15.31
CA PHE A 325 -0.01 -12.54 14.63
C PHE A 325 -0.40 -11.34 15.50
N GLU A 326 -0.45 -11.46 16.82
CA GLU A 326 -0.84 -10.39 17.76
C GLU A 326 0.05 -9.14 17.61
N ARG A 327 1.30 -9.29 17.15
CA ARG A 327 2.19 -8.16 16.88
C ARG A 327 1.81 -7.40 15.62
N PHE A 328 1.15 -8.07 14.68
CA PHE A 328 0.72 -7.53 13.39
C PHE A 328 -0.75 -7.14 13.35
N GLU A 329 -1.58 -7.72 14.21
CA GLU A 329 -3.04 -7.60 14.21
C GLU A 329 -3.53 -6.15 14.06
N ARG A 330 -2.93 -5.21 14.79
CA ARG A 330 -3.27 -3.77 14.73
C ARG A 330 -3.02 -3.08 13.38
N TYR A 331 -2.36 -3.76 12.44
CA TYR A 331 -2.06 -3.28 11.09
C TYR A 331 -2.83 -4.05 10.01
N THR A 332 -3.72 -4.96 10.42
CA THR A 332 -4.50 -5.82 9.53
C THR A 332 -5.97 -5.44 9.56
N ILE A 333 -6.67 -5.75 8.48
CA ILE A 333 -8.11 -5.59 8.37
C ILE A 333 -8.68 -6.98 8.17
N TYR A 334 -9.51 -7.48 9.09
CA TYR A 334 -10.18 -8.75 8.88
C TYR A 334 -11.57 -8.74 9.53
N GLY A 335 -12.50 -9.47 8.92
CA GLY A 335 -13.87 -9.58 9.42
C GLY A 335 -14.88 -9.85 8.31
N THR A 336 -16.13 -9.52 8.60
CA THR A 336 -17.22 -9.59 7.63
C THR A 336 -17.22 -8.38 6.67
N PRO A 337 -17.63 -8.54 5.39
CA PRO A 337 -17.56 -7.46 4.40
C PRO A 337 -18.60 -6.33 4.55
#